data_AF-A0AA35WW98-F1
#
_entry.id   AF-A0AA35WW98-F1
#
_cell.length_a   1.000
_cell.length_b   1.000
_cell.length_c   1.000
_cell.angle_alpha   90.00
_cell.angle_beta   90.00
_cell.angle_gamma   90.00
#
_symmetry.space_group_name_H-M   'P 1'
#
loop_
_entity.id
_entity.type
_entity.pdbx_description
1 polymer ?
#
loop_
_entity_poly.entity_id
_entity_poly.type
_entity_poly.pdbx_seq_one_letter_code
_entity_poly.pdbx_strand_id
1 'polypeptide(L)'
;RRLELHNNSISDISPLVANTGLGPGDVIIVNGNPLNNASINTHIPTLISRGVRVDFDKLVDIPDSNLRTAIEKALGKASGVTITTEDMANLTVLRALFANISDLTGLEHATNLTLLNLPDNSISDISPLAGLNNL
;
A
#
# COMPACT_ATOMS: atom_id res chain seq x y z
N ARG A 1 -10.79 -12.32 21.50
CA ARG A 1 -9.36 -12.73 21.58
C ARG A 1 -8.55 -11.80 20.69
N ARG A 2 -7.25 -11.67 20.93
CA ARG A 2 -6.37 -10.80 20.15
C ARG A 2 -5.16 -11.60 19.66
N LEU A 3 -4.94 -11.62 18.35
CA LEU A 3 -3.83 -12.29 17.69
C LEU A 3 -2.90 -11.21 17.13
N GLU A 4 -1.71 -11.11 17.72
CA GLU A 4 -0.66 -10.17 17.33
C GLU A 4 0.31 -10.89 16.39
N LEU A 5 0.20 -10.63 15.09
CA LEU A 5 1.00 -11.25 14.03
C LEU A 5 1.73 -10.20 13.18
N HIS A 6 1.73 -8.93 13.59
CA HIS A 6 2.34 -7.83 12.86
C HIS A 6 3.86 -7.97 12.73
N ASN A 7 4.45 -7.29 11.73
CA ASN A 7 5.89 -7.25 11.48
C ASN A 7 6.54 -8.64 11.34
N ASN A 8 5.85 -9.55 10.67
CA ASN A 8 6.35 -10.87 10.32
C ASN A 8 6.44 -11.00 8.78
N SER A 9 6.86 -12.18 8.31
CA SER A 9 6.94 -12.48 6.86
C SER A 9 5.73 -13.26 6.35
N ILE A 10 4.54 -13.02 6.92
CA ILE A 10 3.33 -13.75 6.54
C ILE A 10 2.83 -13.23 5.20
N SER A 11 2.79 -14.09 4.19
CA SER A 11 2.22 -13.74 2.88
C SER A 11 0.80 -14.27 2.68
N ASP A 12 0.44 -15.33 3.39
CA ASP A 12 -0.86 -16.00 3.25
C ASP A 12 -1.54 -16.18 4.61
N ILE A 13 -2.74 -15.61 4.76
CA ILE A 13 -3.58 -15.76 5.95
C ILE A 13 -4.76 -16.71 5.76
N SER A 14 -4.79 -17.48 4.66
CA SER A 14 -5.81 -18.51 4.43
C SER A 14 -6.03 -19.46 5.62
N PRO A 15 -5.02 -19.82 6.45
CA PRO A 15 -5.25 -20.66 7.64
C PRO A 15 -6.13 -19.98 8.70
N LEU A 16 -6.12 -18.65 8.79
CA LEU A 16 -6.99 -17.92 9.72
C LEU A 16 -8.47 -18.02 9.30
N VAL A 17 -8.74 -18.11 8.01
CA VAL A 17 -10.10 -18.34 7.49
C VAL A 17 -10.60 -19.75 7.83
N ALA A 18 -9.71 -20.75 7.85
CA ALA A 18 -10.07 -22.12 8.24
C ALA A 18 -10.35 -22.28 9.75
N ASN A 19 -9.87 -21.35 10.58
CA ASN A 19 -10.10 -21.36 12.01
C ASN A 19 -11.52 -20.88 12.35
N THR A 20 -12.44 -21.84 12.48
CA THR A 20 -13.87 -21.61 12.79
C THR A 20 -14.11 -21.05 14.18
N GLY A 21 -13.09 -21.05 15.04
CA GLY A 21 -13.16 -20.48 16.39
C GLY A 21 -12.96 -18.96 16.42
N LEU A 22 -12.61 -18.32 15.30
CA LEU A 22 -12.52 -16.86 15.16
C LEU A 22 -13.88 -16.28 14.77
N GLY A 23 -14.34 -15.26 15.50
CA GLY A 23 -15.65 -14.66 15.28
C GLY A 23 -15.80 -13.25 15.87
N PRO A 24 -17.04 -12.82 16.15
CA PRO A 24 -17.32 -11.47 16.61
C PRO A 24 -16.52 -11.07 17.86
N GLY A 25 -15.85 -9.92 17.79
CA GLY A 25 -15.06 -9.39 18.89
C GLY A 25 -13.62 -9.93 18.97
N ASP A 26 -13.24 -10.84 18.07
CA ASP A 26 -11.83 -11.18 17.87
C ASP A 26 -11.11 -10.11 17.04
N VAL A 27 -9.83 -9.91 17.33
CA VAL A 27 -8.96 -8.95 16.65
C VAL A 27 -7.72 -9.67 16.13
N ILE A 28 -7.39 -9.47 14.87
CA ILE A 28 -6.21 -10.00 14.20
C ILE A 28 -5.40 -8.83 13.68
N ILE A 29 -4.10 -8.80 13.98
CA ILE A 29 -3.22 -7.69 13.64
C ILE A 29 -2.09 -8.27 12.80
N VAL A 30 -2.08 -7.92 11.52
CA VAL A 30 -1.19 -8.45 10.48
C VAL A 30 -0.51 -7.35 9.67
N ASN A 31 -0.55 -6.09 10.12
CA ASN A 31 0.21 -5.00 9.52
C ASN A 31 1.72 -5.28 9.53
N GLY A 32 2.48 -4.68 8.62
CA GLY A 32 3.89 -4.95 8.43
C GLY A 32 4.21 -6.37 7.95
N ASN A 33 3.26 -7.04 7.30
CA ASN A 33 3.48 -8.36 6.67
C ASN A 33 3.31 -8.25 5.14
N PRO A 34 4.10 -9.00 4.34
CA PRO A 34 4.01 -9.00 2.88
C PRO A 34 2.80 -9.82 2.38
N LEU A 35 1.60 -9.45 2.81
CA LEU A 35 0.36 -10.13 2.45
C LEU A 35 0.15 -10.15 0.93
N ASN A 36 -0.17 -11.31 0.40
CA ASN A 36 -0.48 -11.49 -1.01
C ASN A 36 -1.88 -10.94 -1.36
N ASN A 37 -2.15 -10.78 -2.66
CA ASN A 37 -3.44 -10.26 -3.14
C ASN A 37 -4.64 -11.09 -2.70
N ALA A 38 -4.50 -12.41 -2.57
CA ALA A 38 -5.59 -13.28 -2.09
C ALA A 38 -5.91 -13.02 -0.61
N SER A 39 -4.89 -12.81 0.21
CA SER A 39 -5.04 -12.43 1.61
C SER A 39 -5.82 -11.13 1.73
N ILE A 40 -5.39 -10.10 1.01
CA ILE A 40 -5.99 -8.76 1.11
C ILE A 40 -7.40 -8.71 0.52
N ASN A 41 -7.60 -9.26 -0.68
CA ASN A 41 -8.85 -9.09 -1.43
C ASN A 41 -9.89 -10.18 -1.17
N THR A 42 -9.52 -11.31 -0.57
CA THR A 42 -10.43 -12.44 -0.33
C THR A 42 -10.48 -12.85 1.13
N HIS A 43 -9.33 -13.11 1.76
CA HIS A 43 -9.31 -13.68 3.11
C HIS A 43 -9.64 -12.67 4.19
N ILE A 44 -9.13 -11.44 4.11
CA ILE A 44 -9.48 -10.36 5.02
C ILE A 44 -10.98 -10.05 4.97
N PRO A 45 -11.62 -9.81 3.81
CA PRO A 45 -13.07 -9.63 3.73
C PRO A 45 -13.87 -10.80 4.32
N THR A 46 -13.39 -12.04 4.14
CA THR A 46 -14.04 -13.23 4.71
C THR A 46 -13.96 -13.25 6.24
N LEU A 47 -12.85 -12.81 6.84
CA LEU A 47 -12.73 -12.68 8.29
C LEU A 47 -13.61 -11.54 8.83
N ILE A 48 -13.62 -10.40 8.13
CA ILE A 48 -14.45 -9.25 8.49
C ILE A 48 -15.94 -9.59 8.45
N SER A 49 -16.40 -10.36 7.44
CA SER A 49 -17.81 -10.77 7.35
C SER A 49 -18.26 -11.68 8.49
N ARG A 50 -17.32 -12.35 9.19
CA ARG A 50 -17.58 -13.11 10.42
C ARG A 50 -17.56 -12.25 11.69
N GLY A 51 -17.34 -10.94 11.58
CA GLY A 51 -17.26 -10.02 12.71
C GLY A 51 -15.88 -9.93 13.35
N VAL A 52 -14.84 -10.49 12.71
CA VAL A 52 -13.45 -10.32 13.16
C VAL A 52 -12.94 -8.95 12.72
N ARG A 53 -12.28 -8.21 13.62
CA ARG A 53 -11.58 -6.99 13.22
C ARG A 53 -10.17 -7.36 12.76
N VAL A 54 -9.80 -6.95 11.55
CA VAL A 54 -8.47 -7.21 10.99
C VAL A 54 -7.75 -5.89 10.77
N ASP A 55 -6.57 -5.75 11.35
CA ASP A 55 -5.67 -4.61 11.15
C ASP A 55 -4.54 -5.03 10.19
N PHE A 56 -4.40 -4.32 9.08
CA PHE A 56 -3.50 -4.65 7.98
C PHE A 56 -3.11 -3.40 7.20
N ASP A 57 -2.01 -3.48 6.45
CA ASP A 57 -1.51 -2.34 5.70
C ASP A 57 -2.45 -2.01 4.54
N LYS A 58 -2.91 -0.75 4.47
CA LYS A 58 -3.80 -0.29 3.40
C LYS A 58 -3.01 -0.12 2.11
N LEU A 59 -3.50 -0.73 1.04
CA LEU A 59 -2.86 -0.63 -0.27
C LEU A 59 -3.12 0.72 -0.91
N VAL A 60 -2.13 1.22 -1.62
CA VAL A 60 -2.25 2.40 -2.48
C VAL A 60 -2.41 1.93 -3.91
N ASP A 61 -3.47 2.41 -4.57
CA ASP A 61 -3.65 2.19 -5.99
C ASP A 61 -2.68 3.10 -6.76
N ILE A 62 -1.94 2.50 -7.68
CA ILE A 62 -0.94 3.17 -8.52
C ILE A 62 -1.06 2.52 -9.89
N PRO A 63 -1.98 3.02 -10.75
CA PRO A 63 -2.30 2.40 -12.03
C PRO A 63 -1.17 2.57 -13.06
N ASP A 64 -0.43 3.67 -13.02
CA ASP A 64 0.74 3.90 -13.86
C ASP A 64 1.92 3.06 -13.37
N SER A 65 2.32 2.07 -14.18
CA SER A 65 3.41 1.16 -13.83
C SER A 65 4.78 1.83 -13.80
N ASN A 66 4.98 2.90 -14.56
CA ASN A 66 6.22 3.68 -14.56
C ASN A 66 6.32 4.51 -13.27
N LEU A 67 5.20 5.11 -12.84
CA LEU A 67 5.11 5.78 -11.55
C LEU A 67 5.35 4.80 -10.41
N ARG A 68 4.69 3.63 -10.43
CA ARG A 68 4.89 2.57 -9.45
C ARG A 68 6.36 2.19 -9.35
N THR A 69 7.02 1.95 -10.48
CA THR A 69 8.45 1.62 -10.51
C THR A 69 9.33 2.73 -9.92
N ALA A 70 9.01 3.99 -10.21
CA ALA A 70 9.72 5.14 -9.63
C ALA A 70 9.54 5.22 -8.11
N ILE A 71 8.33 4.99 -7.61
CA ILE A 71 8.00 4.96 -6.18
C ILE A 71 8.71 3.79 -5.48
N GLU A 72 8.62 2.58 -6.03
CA GLU A 72 9.32 1.39 -5.52
C GLU A 72 10.82 1.67 -5.36
N LYS A 73 11.44 2.22 -6.41
CA LYS A 73 12.86 2.59 -6.39
C LYS A 73 13.17 3.65 -5.33
N ALA A 74 12.35 4.70 -5.23
CA ALA A 74 12.56 5.78 -4.26
C ALA A 74 12.42 5.28 -2.80
N LEU A 75 11.57 4.29 -2.57
CA LEU A 75 11.37 3.63 -1.27
C LEU A 75 12.37 2.50 -0.99
N GLY A 76 13.28 2.20 -1.92
CA GLY A 76 14.22 1.08 -1.79
C GLY A 76 13.55 -0.29 -1.79
N LYS A 77 12.36 -0.41 -2.40
CA LYS A 77 11.57 -1.63 -2.49
C LYS A 77 11.87 -2.42 -3.76
N ALA A 78 11.70 -3.74 -3.69
CA ALA A 78 11.80 -4.61 -4.86
C ALA A 78 10.67 -4.33 -5.86
N SER A 79 10.90 -4.63 -7.13
CA SER A 79 9.90 -4.34 -8.16
C SER A 79 8.68 -5.25 -8.06
N GLY A 80 7.48 -4.69 -8.26
CA GLY A 80 6.22 -5.43 -8.23
C GLY A 80 5.74 -5.80 -6.83
N VAL A 81 6.36 -5.24 -5.78
CA VAL A 81 5.85 -5.39 -4.42
C VAL A 81 4.66 -4.46 -4.20
N THR A 82 3.84 -4.87 -3.25
CA THR A 82 2.72 -4.06 -2.79
C THR A 82 3.23 -2.75 -2.16
N ILE A 83 2.60 -1.63 -2.50
CA ILE A 83 2.84 -0.32 -1.89
C ILE A 83 1.66 0.04 -1.01
N THR A 84 1.96 0.45 0.22
CA THR A 84 0.96 0.76 1.24
C THR A 84 0.93 2.26 1.56
N THR A 85 -0.10 2.71 2.27
CA THR A 85 -0.18 4.12 2.71
C THR A 85 0.95 4.48 3.69
N GLU A 86 1.41 3.52 4.49
CA GLU A 86 2.55 3.71 5.39
C GLU A 86 3.86 3.85 4.61
N ASP A 87 4.03 3.06 3.53
CA ASP A 87 5.16 3.22 2.63
C ASP A 87 5.17 4.61 1.99
N MET A 88 4.02 5.07 1.50
CA MET A 88 3.89 6.39 0.90
C MET A 88 4.16 7.53 1.89
N ALA A 89 3.86 7.36 3.18
CA ALA A 89 4.23 8.32 4.21
C ALA A 89 5.76 8.45 4.39
N ASN A 90 6.54 7.46 3.98
CA ASN A 90 8.01 7.51 3.99
C ASN A 90 8.61 8.10 2.71
N LEU A 91 7.81 8.31 1.66
CA LEU A 91 8.27 8.90 0.41
C LEU A 91 8.47 10.41 0.57
N THR A 92 9.72 10.85 0.71
CA THR A 92 10.08 12.27 0.89
C THR A 92 10.60 12.93 -0.39
N VAL A 93 11.17 12.14 -1.30
CA VAL A 93 11.76 12.60 -2.56
C VAL A 93 11.39 11.61 -3.67
N LEU A 94 10.83 12.13 -4.77
CA LEU A 94 10.57 11.34 -5.97
C LEU A 94 11.21 12.01 -7.20
N ARG A 95 12.06 11.24 -7.90
CA ARG A 95 12.73 11.68 -9.14
C ARG A 95 12.60 10.62 -10.21
N ALA A 96 12.01 10.98 -11.35
CA ALA A 96 11.90 10.10 -12.50
C ALA A 96 11.84 10.93 -13.79
N LEU A 97 13.00 11.12 -14.41
CA LEU A 97 13.16 11.85 -15.67
C LEU A 97 12.96 10.88 -16.84
N PHE A 98 12.31 11.32 -17.92
CA PHE A 98 12.13 10.51 -19.14
C PHE A 98 11.50 9.13 -18.87
N ALA A 99 10.59 9.04 -17.89
CA ALA A 99 10.04 7.77 -17.42
C ALA A 99 8.70 7.40 -18.09
N ASN A 100 8.20 8.24 -18.98
CA ASN A 100 6.89 8.07 -19.63
C ASN A 100 5.74 7.88 -18.61
N ILE A 101 5.82 8.60 -17.49
CA ILE A 101 4.75 8.69 -16.49
C ILE A 101 3.65 9.58 -17.08
N SER A 102 2.39 9.18 -16.90
CA SER A 102 1.24 9.91 -17.44
C SER A 102 0.12 10.14 -16.42
N ASP A 103 0.03 9.27 -15.42
CA ASP A 103 -0.97 9.35 -14.34
C ASP A 103 -0.26 9.37 -12.98
N LEU A 104 -0.66 10.33 -12.14
CA LEU A 104 -0.11 10.58 -10.81
C LEU A 104 -0.92 9.98 -9.66
N THR A 105 -1.99 9.24 -9.98
CA THR A 105 -2.84 8.55 -8.99
C THR A 105 -1.99 7.70 -8.04
N GLY A 106 -2.26 7.86 -6.75
CA GLY A 106 -1.52 7.26 -5.64
C GLY A 106 -0.58 8.25 -4.93
N LEU A 107 -0.11 9.32 -5.61
CA LEU A 107 0.76 10.33 -4.98
C LEU A 107 0.07 11.15 -3.90
N GLU A 108 -1.26 11.23 -3.88
CA GLU A 108 -2.04 11.90 -2.83
C GLU A 108 -1.76 11.33 -1.43
N HIS A 109 -1.23 10.09 -1.35
CA HIS A 109 -0.83 9.45 -0.10
C HIS A 109 0.60 9.79 0.34
N ALA A 110 1.42 10.40 -0.52
CA ALA A 110 2.80 10.80 -0.21
C ALA A 110 2.85 12.10 0.61
N THR A 111 2.17 12.10 1.76
CA THR A 111 1.93 13.31 2.58
C THR A 111 3.18 14.01 3.10
N ASN A 112 4.33 13.32 3.14
CA ASN A 112 5.64 13.87 3.55
C ASN A 112 6.57 14.15 2.35
N LEU A 113 6.06 14.12 1.12
CA LEU A 113 6.84 14.46 -0.07
C LEU A 113 7.24 15.93 -0.03
N THR A 114 8.54 16.19 -0.19
CA THR A 114 9.15 17.53 -0.17
C THR A 114 9.82 17.90 -1.48
N LEU A 115 10.01 16.91 -2.36
CA LEU A 115 10.61 17.14 -3.67
C LEU A 115 10.01 16.17 -4.69
N LEU A 116 9.38 16.75 -5.72
CA LEU A 116 8.88 16.03 -6.89
C LEU A 116 9.57 16.55 -8.16
N ASN A 117 10.33 15.69 -8.83
CA ASN A 117 11.05 16.06 -10.05
C ASN A 117 10.79 15.03 -11.16
N LEU A 118 9.84 15.35 -12.03
CA LEU A 118 9.34 14.50 -13.11
C LEU A 118 9.46 15.15 -14.51
N PRO A 119 10.60 15.77 -14.89
CA PRO A 119 10.74 16.38 -16.21
C PRO A 119 10.65 15.32 -17.32
N ASP A 120 10.22 15.77 -18.49
CA ASP A 120 10.15 14.95 -19.70
C ASP A 120 9.29 13.68 -19.54
N ASN A 121 8.12 13.85 -18.93
CA ASN A 121 7.05 12.86 -18.83
C ASN A 121 5.81 13.31 -19.62
N SER A 122 4.75 12.51 -19.59
CA SER A 122 3.49 12.72 -20.34
C SER A 122 2.32 13.09 -19.40
N ILE A 123 2.62 13.78 -18.29
CA ILE A 123 1.66 14.14 -17.24
C ILE A 123 0.79 15.30 -17.73
N SER A 124 -0.53 15.14 -17.63
CA SER A 124 -1.51 16.18 -18.01
C SER A 124 -2.45 16.58 -16.88
N ASP A 125 -2.67 15.69 -15.91
CA ASP A 125 -3.43 15.97 -14.69
C ASP A 125 -2.50 15.95 -13.47
N ILE A 126 -2.58 17.01 -12.68
CA ILE A 126 -1.82 17.21 -11.44
C ILE A 126 -2.73 17.24 -10.20
N SER A 127 -4.02 16.96 -10.37
CA SER A 127 -4.99 16.92 -9.27
C SER A 127 -4.57 16.01 -8.09
N PRO A 128 -3.84 14.88 -8.28
CA PRO A 128 -3.37 14.06 -7.15
C PRO A 128 -2.41 14.79 -6.20
N LEU A 129 -1.82 15.91 -6.64
CA LEU A 129 -0.87 16.70 -5.83
C LEU A 129 -1.56 17.71 -4.92
N ALA A 130 -2.86 17.96 -5.07
CA ALA A 130 -3.57 19.09 -4.45
C ALA A 130 -3.51 19.10 -2.91
N GLY A 131 -3.32 17.95 -2.27
CA GLY A 131 -3.24 17.80 -0.80
C GLY A 131 -1.81 17.72 -0.23
N LEU A 132 -0.77 17.81 -1.07
CA LEU A 132 0.62 17.61 -0.65
C LEU A 132 1.23 18.91 -0.10
N ASN A 133 0.84 19.27 1.13
CA ASN A 133 1.19 20.56 1.74
C ASN A 133 2.69 20.78 2.04
N ASN A 134 3.51 19.73 1.94
CA ASN A 134 4.96 19.78 2.20
C ASN A 134 5.80 19.94 0.93
N LEU A 135 5.17 19.95 -0.25
CA LEU A 135 5.81 20.08 -1.55
C LEU A 135 5.99 21.57 -1.94
#